data_AF-A0A523RP18-F1
#
_entry.id   AF-A0A523RP18-F1
#
_cell.length_a   1.000
_cell.length_b   1.000
_cell.length_c   1.000
_cell.angle_alpha   90.00
_cell.angle_beta   90.00
_cell.angle_gamma   90.00
#
_symmetry.space_group_name_H-M   'P 1'
#
loop_
_entity.id
_entity.type
_entity.pdbx_description
1 polymer ?
#
loop_
_entity_poly.entity_id
_entity_poly.type
_entity_poly.pdbx_seq_one_letter_code
_entity_poly.pdbx_strand_id
1 'polypeptide(L)'
;MMLQVALLVGIYAIWIVLLVNAMVSSEEISLTVATLPFIVTFPIALILAAWIEIYVPGVFLADIVLTMIIGVLLFVRWVMAIVGE
;
A
#
# COMPACT_ATOMS: atom_id res chain seq x y z
N MET A 1 6.46 21.26 0.99
CA MET A 1 6.65 20.38 2.15
C MET A 1 5.33 19.84 2.67
N MET A 2 4.36 20.71 3.03
CA MET A 2 3.04 20.29 3.48
C MET A 2 2.28 19.45 2.42
N LEU A 3 2.42 19.79 1.14
CA LEU A 3 1.81 19.02 0.04
C LEU A 3 2.36 17.59 -0.06
N GLN A 4 3.69 17.40 -0.02
CA GLN A 4 4.31 16.07 -0.09
C GLN A 4 3.86 15.18 1.07
N VAL A 5 3.84 15.74 2.28
CA VAL A 5 3.38 15.02 3.47
C VAL A 5 1.89 14.67 3.35
N ALA A 6 1.04 15.60 2.92
CA ALA A 6 -0.37 15.35 2.70
C ALA A 6 -0.62 14.27 1.63
N LEU A 7 0.15 14.29 0.54
CA LEU A 7 0.08 13.26 -0.50
C LEU A 7 0.50 11.89 0.05
N LEU A 8 1.60 11.82 0.79
CA LEU A 8 2.09 10.57 1.36
C LEU A 8 1.07 9.97 2.33
N VAL A 9 0.51 10.79 3.24
CA VAL A 9 -0.55 10.37 4.16
C VAL A 9 -1.81 9.92 3.41
N GLY A 10 -2.18 10.62 2.34
CA GLY A 10 -3.31 10.24 1.47
C GLY A 10 -3.08 8.87 0.81
N ILE A 11 -1.87 8.61 0.31
CA ILE A 11 -1.49 7.30 -0.25
C ILE A 11 -1.62 6.21 0.81
N TYR A 12 -1.11 6.43 2.03
CA TYR A 12 -1.21 5.47 3.12
C TYR A 12 -2.66 5.17 3.51
N ALA A 13 -3.51 6.19 3.57
CA ALA A 13 -4.93 6.01 3.85
C ALA A 13 -5.60 5.13 2.77
N ILE A 14 -5.29 5.38 1.49
CA ILE A 14 -5.77 4.55 0.37
C ILE A 14 -5.32 3.10 0.54
N TRP A 15 -4.04 2.87 0.87
CA TRP A 15 -3.51 1.50 1.03
C TRP A 15 -4.21 0.73 2.14
N ILE A 16 -4.49 1.37 3.27
CA ILE A 16 -5.19 0.73 4.39
C ILE A 16 -6.63 0.38 3.99
N VAL A 17 -7.36 1.31 3.38
CA VAL A 17 -8.74 1.06 2.92
C VAL A 17 -8.79 -0.07 1.90
N LEU A 18 -7.84 -0.06 0.97
CA LEU A 18 -7.69 -1.08 -0.05
C LEU A 18 -7.38 -2.46 0.54
N LEU A 19 -6.48 -2.52 1.50
CA LEU A 19 -6.15 -3.75 2.21
C LEU A 19 -7.40 -4.34 2.89
N VAL A 20 -8.16 -3.51 3.61
CA VAL A 20 -9.41 -3.93 4.26
C VAL A 20 -10.39 -4.48 3.22
N ASN A 21 -10.59 -3.78 2.10
CA ASN A 21 -11.49 -4.23 1.04
C ASN A 21 -11.02 -5.55 0.40
N ALA A 22 -9.72 -5.71 0.15
CA ALA A 22 -9.16 -6.94 -0.42
C ALA A 22 -9.32 -8.14 0.52
N MET A 23 -9.26 -7.92 1.84
CA MET A 23 -9.44 -8.98 2.84
C MET A 23 -10.88 -9.46 2.96
N VAL A 24 -11.85 -8.58 2.69
CA VAL A 24 -13.29 -8.91 2.76
C VAL A 24 -13.82 -9.44 1.42
N SER A 25 -13.18 -9.09 0.30
CA SER A 25 -13.61 -9.53 -1.03
C SER A 25 -13.45 -11.04 -1.22
N SER A 26 -14.48 -11.69 -1.80
CA SER A 26 -14.51 -13.12 -2.08
C SER A 26 -14.16 -13.49 -3.54
N GLU A 27 -13.99 -12.50 -4.43
CA GLU A 27 -13.80 -12.73 -5.87
C GLU A 27 -12.36 -12.42 -6.32
N GLU A 28 -11.78 -13.27 -7.17
CA GLU A 28 -10.41 -13.08 -7.69
C GLU A 28 -10.25 -11.83 -8.58
N ILE A 29 -11.22 -11.56 -9.45
CA ILE A 29 -11.21 -10.38 -10.32
C ILE A 29 -11.24 -9.11 -9.48
N SER A 30 -12.03 -9.13 -8.39
CA SER A 30 -12.09 -8.05 -7.42
C SER A 30 -10.73 -7.85 -6.74
N LEU A 31 -9.97 -8.92 -6.48
CA LEU A 31 -8.63 -8.87 -5.88
C LEU A 31 -7.58 -8.23 -6.79
N THR A 32 -7.60 -8.50 -8.09
CA THR A 32 -6.67 -7.88 -9.05
C THR A 32 -6.93 -6.37 -9.19
N VAL A 33 -8.20 -5.98 -9.27
CA VAL A 33 -8.58 -4.56 -9.35
C VAL A 33 -8.33 -3.85 -8.02
N ALA A 34 -8.55 -4.55 -6.90
CA ALA A 34 -8.28 -4.02 -5.58
C ALA A 34 -6.79 -3.76 -5.36
N THR A 35 -5.86 -4.56 -5.89
CA THR A 35 -4.41 -4.34 -5.65
C THR A 35 -3.80 -3.24 -6.51
N LEU A 36 -4.44 -2.87 -7.63
CA LEU A 36 -3.91 -1.90 -8.60
C LEU A 36 -3.51 -0.55 -7.99
N PRO A 37 -4.33 0.12 -7.15
CA PRO A 37 -3.93 1.40 -6.57
C PRO A 37 -2.66 1.30 -5.72
N PHE A 38 -2.45 0.19 -5.00
CA PHE A 38 -1.21 -0.05 -4.25
C PHE A 38 -0.01 -0.16 -5.20
N ILE A 39 -0.10 -1.01 -6.23
CA ILE A 39 0.99 -1.22 -7.20
C ILE A 39 1.40 0.09 -7.89
N VAL A 40 0.42 0.91 -8.28
CA VAL A 40 0.69 2.17 -8.99
C VAL A 40 1.29 3.23 -8.06
N THR A 41 0.89 3.26 -6.78
CA THR A 41 1.27 4.34 -5.87
C THR A 41 2.48 4.03 -4.99
N PHE A 42 2.89 2.77 -4.82
CA PHE A 42 4.10 2.41 -4.03
C PHE A 42 5.40 3.09 -4.49
N PRO A 43 5.72 3.20 -5.81
CA PRO A 43 6.95 3.85 -6.21
C PRO A 43 6.92 5.35 -5.88
N ILE A 44 5.74 5.96 -5.98
CA ILE A 44 5.51 7.36 -5.66
C ILE A 44 5.67 7.58 -4.15
N ALA A 45 5.10 6.70 -3.33
CA ALA A 45 5.22 6.75 -1.87
C ALA A 45 6.68 6.67 -1.43
N LEU A 46 7.46 5.73 -1.98
CA LEU A 46 8.90 5.60 -1.70
C LEU A 46 9.69 6.87 -2.02
N ILE A 47 9.44 7.49 -3.18
CA ILE A 47 10.11 8.73 -3.57
C ILE A 47 9.73 9.87 -2.61
N LEU A 48 8.44 10.01 -2.31
CA LEU A 48 7.95 11.04 -1.38
C LEU A 48 8.53 10.83 0.03
N ALA A 49 8.56 9.60 0.52
CA ALA A 49 9.10 9.25 1.83
C ALA A 49 10.61 9.54 1.90
N ALA A 50 11.38 9.18 0.87
CA ALA A 50 12.80 9.50 0.79
C ALA A 50 13.06 11.02 0.78
N TRP A 51 12.19 11.81 0.13
CA TRP A 51 12.30 13.28 0.14
C TRP A 51 11.90 13.89 1.48
N ILE A 52 10.93 13.30 2.18
CA ILE A 52 10.45 13.77 3.48
C ILE A 52 11.42 13.40 4.61
N GLU A 53 12.17 12.30 4.49
CA GLU A 53 13.14 11.82 5.48
C GLU A 53 14.13 12.89 5.96
N ILE A 54 14.54 13.80 5.05
CA ILE A 54 15.45 14.92 5.36
C ILE A 54 14.87 15.83 6.46
N TYR A 55 13.55 15.93 6.54
CA TYR A 55 12.82 16.81 7.45
C TYR A 55 12.18 16.06 8.61
N VAL A 56 11.73 14.82 8.37
CA VAL A 56 11.09 13.95 9.36
C VAL A 56 11.82 12.61 9.36
N PRO A 57 12.86 12.47 10.20
CA PRO A 57 13.64 11.24 10.26
C PRO A 57 12.78 10.02 10.64
N GLY A 58 12.99 8.89 9.97
CA GLY A 58 12.28 7.64 10.18
C GLY A 58 11.06 7.42 9.29
N VAL A 59 10.62 8.42 8.51
CA VAL A 59 9.48 8.27 7.58
C VAL A 59 9.79 7.28 6.47
N PHE A 60 11.01 7.27 5.94
CA PHE A 60 11.39 6.33 4.89
C PHE A 60 11.39 4.88 5.38
N LEU A 61 11.88 4.64 6.60
CA LEU A 61 11.82 3.31 7.20
C LEU A 61 10.36 2.89 7.45
N ALA A 62 9.52 3.80 7.95
CA ALA A 62 8.11 3.54 8.16
C ALA A 62 7.38 3.20 6.83
N ASP A 63 7.69 3.92 5.75
CA ASP A 63 7.16 3.66 4.40
C ASP A 63 7.51 2.26 3.90
N ILE A 64 8.78 1.86 4.04
CA ILE A 64 9.25 0.53 3.66
C ILE A 64 8.52 -0.56 4.46
N VAL A 65 8.41 -0.38 5.78
CA VAL A 65 7.73 -1.33 6.65
C VAL A 65 6.25 -1.45 6.28
N LEU A 66 5.57 -0.33 6.05
CA LEU A 66 4.17 -0.32 5.65
C LEU A 66 3.97 -0.99 4.28
N THR A 67 4.83 -0.68 3.32
CA THR A 67 4.84 -1.29 1.98
C THR A 67 5.01 -2.80 2.07
N MET A 68 5.94 -3.28 2.90
CA MET A 68 6.14 -4.72 3.11
C MET A 68 4.92 -5.39 3.73
N ILE A 69 4.34 -4.80 4.80
CA ILE A 69 3.16 -5.37 5.46
C ILE A 69 2.00 -5.49 4.48
N ILE A 70 1.68 -4.41 3.77
CA ILE A 70 0.54 -4.40 2.84
C ILE A 70 0.81 -5.31 1.66
N GLY A 71 2.00 -5.27 1.07
CA GLY A 71 2.39 -6.14 -0.04
C GLY A 71 2.31 -7.63 0.31
N VAL A 72 2.83 -8.03 1.47
CA VAL A 72 2.75 -9.42 1.94
C VAL A 72 1.31 -9.85 2.16
N LEU A 73 0.50 -9.02 2.82
CA LEU A 73 -0.90 -9.37 3.10
C LEU A 73 -1.72 -9.50 1.81
N LEU A 74 -1.55 -8.58 0.85
CA LEU A 74 -2.20 -8.67 -0.46
C LEU A 74 -1.76 -9.93 -1.22
N PHE A 75 -0.46 -10.27 -1.16
CA PHE A 75 0.05 -11.50 -1.75
C PHE A 75 -0.56 -12.76 -1.11
N VAL A 76 -0.61 -12.83 0.22
CA VAL A 76 -1.25 -13.94 0.95
C VAL A 76 -2.72 -14.08 0.54
N ARG A 77 -3.45 -12.96 0.42
CA ARG A 77 -4.85 -12.98 0.01
C ARG A 77 -5.01 -13.50 -1.42
N TRP A 78 -4.14 -13.08 -2.33
CA TRP A 78 -4.06 -13.60 -3.70
C TRP A 78 -3.85 -15.11 -3.73
N VAL A 79 -2.88 -15.63 -2.97
CA VAL A 79 -2.61 -17.07 -2.89
C VAL A 79 -3.83 -17.83 -2.35
N MET A 80 -4.51 -17.31 -1.32
CA MET A 80 -5.72 -17.96 -0.79
C MET A 80 -6.87 -17.99 -1.78
N ALA A 81 -6.99 -17.00 -2.66
CA ALA A 81 -8.03 -16.99 -3.69
C ALA A 81 -7.78 -18.08 -4.74
N ILE A 82 -6.53 -18.20 -5.20
CA ILE A 82 -6.11 -19.22 -6.19
C ILE A 82 -6.24 -20.65 -5.63
N VAL A 83 -5.91 -20.86 -4.36
CA VAL A 83 -5.97 -22.20 -3.72
C VAL A 83 -7.40 -22.57 -3.31
N GLY A 84 -8.30 -21.59 -3.19
CA GLY A 84 -9.69 -21.80 -2.81
C GLY A 84 -10.60 -22.32 -3.94
N GLU A 85 -10.13 -22.24 -5.19
CA GLU A 85 -10.74 -22.86 -6.38
C GLU A 85 -10.28 -24.30 -6.60
#